data_AF-A0A8J3HUS5-F1
#
_entry.id   AF-A0A8J3HUS5-F1
#
_cell.length_a   1.000
_cell.length_b   1.000
_cell.length_c   1.000
_cell.angle_alpha   90.00
_cell.angle_beta   90.00
_cell.angle_gamma   90.00
#
_symmetry.space_group_name_H-M   'P 1'
#
loop_
_entity.id
_entity.type
_entity.pdbx_description
1 polymer ?
#
loop_
_entity_poly.entity_id
_entity_poly.type
_entity_poly.pdbx_seq_one_letter_code
_entity_poly.pdbx_strand_id
1 'polypeptide(L)'
;MFKLQNSCHKLLVVKIFILLFFLTSSFVNANEISDQNKDVSNDQKEVVVGLLRTEKETYPYEWEFSDNIYEMLTYMGANVLLIDYNKIVDFDKIKKEALSEAKKDQLLANKLELDKIKVVVQNFIEENKINRIFIAGNYYNLDYDPFPPTPNRQLVTEAIVKIVDDNPNIHIIAICGGLQGVMHAKGVEIIRVDKLVDAKQQEAHLISMPNPQQENVHLHKLKIVPESRLGEIASKFIKPDKNGWFSVYFPDAHGGVINISNQNKQKLEHLGYKVVGFSDDGIIEVIEDKHGNLYFQDHPEALVIKSDKNYPAKEKERGIATLVAIAILNDFLYRE
;
A
#
# COMPACT_ATOMS: atom_id res chain seq x y z
N MET A 1 -59.19 -33.92 19.98
CA MET A 1 -58.90 -32.46 19.92
C MET A 1 -58.38 -32.07 21.31
N PHE A 2 -57.28 -31.31 21.42
CA PHE A 2 -56.46 -31.01 22.62
C PHE A 2 -55.15 -31.81 22.79
N LYS A 3 -54.10 -31.37 22.09
CA LYS A 3 -52.69 -31.50 22.50
C LYS A 3 -51.80 -30.65 21.56
N LEU A 4 -51.91 -29.32 21.63
CA LEU A 4 -51.01 -28.44 20.87
C LEU A 4 -50.81 -27.02 21.45
N GLN A 5 -51.26 -26.74 22.67
CA GLN A 5 -51.16 -25.37 23.26
C GLN A 5 -50.03 -25.17 24.28
N ASN A 6 -49.33 -26.22 24.75
CA ASN A 6 -48.37 -26.08 25.85
C ASN A 6 -46.90 -25.82 25.46
N SER A 7 -46.51 -25.94 24.18
CA SER A 7 -45.11 -25.68 23.77
C SER A 7 -44.83 -24.21 23.46
N CYS A 8 -45.82 -23.43 22.99
CA CYS A 8 -45.61 -22.01 22.70
C CYS A 8 -45.41 -21.15 23.96
N HIS A 9 -46.05 -21.51 25.07
CA HIS A 9 -45.90 -20.76 26.33
C HIS A 9 -44.53 -20.98 26.99
N LYS A 10 -43.99 -22.20 26.94
CA LYS A 10 -42.64 -22.47 27.48
C LYS A 10 -41.53 -21.76 26.70
N LEU A 11 -41.66 -21.66 25.38
CA LEU A 11 -40.66 -20.96 24.55
C LEU A 11 -40.70 -19.43 24.74
N LEU A 12 -41.89 -18.87 24.99
CA LEU A 12 -42.07 -17.43 25.24
C LEU A 12 -41.54 -17.02 26.61
N VAL A 13 -41.76 -17.83 27.65
CA VAL A 13 -41.28 -17.56 29.02
C VAL A 13 -39.75 -17.64 29.11
N VAL A 14 -39.12 -18.57 28.40
CA VAL A 14 -37.65 -18.67 28.36
C VAL A 14 -37.01 -17.48 27.63
N LYS A 15 -37.63 -16.97 26.56
CA LYS A 15 -37.13 -15.78 25.85
C LYS A 15 -37.25 -14.49 26.66
N ILE A 16 -38.32 -14.35 27.46
CA ILE A 16 -38.50 -13.18 28.35
C ILE A 16 -37.49 -13.22 29.51
N PHE A 17 -37.17 -14.40 30.06
CA PHE A 17 -36.16 -14.54 31.12
C PHE A 17 -34.74 -14.23 30.65
N ILE A 18 -34.37 -14.61 29.42
CA ILE A 18 -33.06 -14.27 28.85
C ILE A 18 -32.94 -12.76 28.59
N LEU A 19 -34.01 -12.10 28.15
CA LEU A 19 -34.02 -10.65 27.93
C LEU A 19 -33.91 -9.86 29.26
N LEU A 20 -34.53 -10.36 30.34
CA LEU A 20 -34.42 -9.77 31.70
C LEU A 20 -33.06 -10.01 32.36
N PHE A 21 -32.36 -11.10 32.01
CA PHE A 21 -31.00 -11.37 32.51
C PHE A 21 -29.94 -10.45 31.90
N PHE A 22 -30.17 -9.96 30.67
CA PHE A 22 -29.30 -8.96 30.03
C PHE A 22 -29.62 -7.50 30.44
N LEU A 23 -30.83 -7.22 30.91
CA LEU A 23 -31.22 -5.87 31.35
C LEU A 23 -30.87 -5.56 32.82
N THR A 24 -30.54 -6.58 33.62
CA THR A 24 -30.21 -6.41 35.05
C THR A 24 -28.72 -6.57 35.37
N SER A 25 -27.89 -6.97 34.40
CA SER A 25 -26.42 -6.97 34.53
C SER A 25 -25.77 -5.62 34.23
N SER A 26 -26.55 -4.59 33.87
CA SER A 26 -26.07 -3.22 33.61
C SER A 26 -26.31 -2.23 34.75
N PHE A 27 -26.79 -2.68 35.92
CA PHE A 27 -26.99 -1.81 37.09
C PHE A 27 -26.47 -2.46 38.38
N VAL A 28 -25.15 -2.60 38.49
CA VAL A 28 -24.47 -2.72 39.79
C VAL A 28 -23.17 -1.91 39.75
N ASN A 29 -23.09 -0.93 40.66
CA ASN A 29 -21.95 -0.11 41.06
C ASN A 29 -21.50 1.04 40.16
N ALA A 30 -22.37 2.05 40.07
CA ALA A 30 -21.94 3.43 40.23
C ALA A 30 -21.87 3.77 41.74
N ASN A 31 -20.66 3.76 42.31
CA ASN A 31 -20.16 4.58 43.42
C ASN A 31 -19.00 3.85 44.14
N GLU A 32 -17.94 4.62 44.43
CA GLU A 32 -16.70 4.25 45.13
C GLU A 32 -15.63 3.53 44.29
N ILE A 33 -14.90 4.28 43.46
CA ILE A 33 -13.46 4.59 43.66
C ILE A 33 -13.21 5.99 43.06
N SER A 34 -13.21 7.00 43.93
CA SER A 34 -12.58 8.29 43.67
C SER A 34 -11.06 8.15 43.74
N ASP A 35 -10.37 8.91 42.89
CA ASP A 35 -8.94 9.23 42.98
C ASP A 35 -7.94 8.07 42.89
N GLN A 36 -7.83 7.46 41.70
CA GLN A 36 -6.57 6.94 41.14
C GLN A 36 -6.81 6.43 39.71
N ASN A 37 -6.88 7.34 38.74
CA ASN A 37 -6.59 7.09 37.31
C ASN A 37 -6.50 8.45 36.61
N LYS A 38 -5.50 9.23 37.00
CA LYS A 38 -4.89 10.24 36.13
C LYS A 38 -3.79 9.53 35.34
N ASP A 39 -3.75 9.76 34.05
CA ASP A 39 -2.71 9.37 33.09
C ASP A 39 -2.44 7.88 32.93
N VAL A 40 -3.31 7.24 32.15
CA VAL A 40 -2.80 6.43 31.05
C VAL A 40 -3.19 7.17 29.78
N SER A 41 -2.44 8.23 29.44
CA SER A 41 -2.41 8.69 28.06
C SER A 41 -1.91 7.51 27.24
N ASN A 42 -2.83 6.89 26.50
CA ASN A 42 -2.48 5.92 25.49
C ASN A 42 -1.70 6.72 24.44
N ASP A 43 -0.38 6.79 24.59
CA ASP A 43 0.57 7.52 23.75
C ASP A 43 0.70 6.77 22.41
N GLN A 44 -0.44 6.48 21.76
CA GLN A 44 -0.47 5.96 20.41
C GLN A 44 0.07 7.08 19.52
N LYS A 45 1.35 6.96 19.16
CA LYS A 45 2.04 7.82 18.23
C LYS A 45 1.14 8.02 17.00
N GLU A 46 0.76 9.27 16.77
CA GLU A 46 -0.11 9.65 15.65
C GLU A 46 0.49 9.12 14.33
N VAL A 47 -0.30 8.39 13.55
CA VAL A 47 0.10 7.89 12.23
C VAL A 47 -0.23 8.96 11.20
N VAL A 48 0.81 9.61 10.67
CA VAL A 48 0.68 10.66 9.66
C VAL A 48 1.23 10.15 8.33
N VAL A 49 0.33 9.99 7.35
CA VAL A 49 0.64 9.44 6.04
C VAL A 49 0.77 10.56 5.02
N GLY A 50 1.93 10.66 4.38
CA GLY A 50 2.11 11.41 3.15
C GLY A 50 1.71 10.57 1.94
N LEU A 51 0.62 10.93 1.27
CA LEU A 51 0.18 10.31 0.01
C LEU A 51 0.75 11.08 -1.18
N LEU A 52 1.59 10.45 -2.01
CA LEU A 52 2.11 11.08 -3.22
C LEU A 52 1.03 11.18 -4.29
N ARG A 53 0.35 12.33 -4.33
CA ARG A 53 -0.74 12.66 -5.26
C ARG A 53 -0.93 14.18 -5.32
N THR A 54 -1.30 14.70 -6.48
CA THR A 54 -1.71 16.10 -6.67
C THR A 54 -3.13 16.34 -6.17
N GLU A 55 -3.44 17.56 -5.66
CA GLU A 55 -4.81 17.92 -5.25
C GLU A 55 -5.77 18.01 -6.43
N LYS A 56 -5.25 18.21 -7.65
CA LYS A 56 -6.01 18.16 -8.90
C LYS A 56 -5.21 17.41 -9.94
N GLU A 57 -5.87 16.60 -10.76
CA GLU A 57 -5.22 15.96 -11.90
C GLU A 57 -4.51 17.00 -12.77
N THR A 58 -3.23 16.72 -13.03
CA THR A 58 -2.36 17.57 -13.85
C THR A 58 -2.09 16.97 -15.23
N TYR A 59 -2.51 15.72 -15.43
CA TYR A 59 -2.53 15.02 -16.69
C TYR A 59 -3.65 13.96 -16.69
N PRO A 60 -4.10 13.48 -17.88
CA PRO A 60 -5.19 12.51 -17.96
C PRO A 60 -4.90 11.25 -17.15
N TYR A 61 -5.88 10.79 -16.37
CA TYR A 61 -5.82 9.54 -15.60
C TYR A 61 -4.77 9.51 -14.47
N GLU A 62 -4.26 10.67 -14.03
CA GLU A 62 -3.35 10.75 -12.87
C GLU A 62 -3.93 10.08 -11.62
N TRP A 63 -5.25 10.20 -11.42
CA TRP A 63 -5.89 9.66 -10.23
C TRP A 63 -6.40 8.24 -10.37
N GLU A 64 -6.37 7.63 -11.55
CA GLU A 64 -7.02 6.33 -11.79
C GLU A 64 -6.64 5.24 -10.76
N PHE A 65 -5.37 5.23 -10.34
CA PHE A 65 -4.84 4.30 -9.35
C PHE A 65 -4.67 4.87 -7.94
N SER A 66 -4.87 6.19 -7.75
CA SER A 66 -4.70 6.86 -6.45
C SER A 66 -6.01 7.40 -5.87
N ASP A 67 -7.09 7.32 -6.63
CA ASP A 67 -8.43 7.68 -6.18
C ASP A 67 -8.87 6.77 -5.04
N ASN A 68 -9.65 7.31 -4.11
CA ASN A 68 -10.14 6.63 -2.90
C ASN A 68 -9.08 6.16 -1.88
N ILE A 69 -7.78 6.23 -2.19
CA ILE A 69 -6.71 5.86 -1.24
C ILE A 69 -6.70 6.81 -0.04
N TYR A 70 -6.95 8.11 -0.27
CA TYR A 70 -7.03 9.11 0.79
C TYR A 70 -8.12 8.73 1.80
N GLU A 71 -9.32 8.44 1.30
CA GLU A 71 -10.49 8.05 2.08
C GLU A 71 -10.27 6.71 2.79
N MET A 72 -9.67 5.74 2.10
CA MET A 72 -9.32 4.44 2.66
C MET A 72 -8.38 4.58 3.86
N LEU A 73 -7.26 5.28 3.71
CA LEU A 73 -6.27 5.46 4.78
C LEU A 73 -6.86 6.27 5.95
N THR A 74 -7.66 7.29 5.65
CA THR A 74 -8.39 8.07 6.68
C THR A 74 -9.36 7.18 7.45
N TYR A 75 -10.11 6.32 6.74
CA TYR A 75 -11.03 5.37 7.36
C TYR A 75 -10.32 4.33 8.23
N MET A 76 -9.09 3.95 7.85
CA MET A 76 -8.24 3.07 8.65
C MET A 76 -7.65 3.76 9.89
N GLY A 77 -7.86 5.07 10.07
CA GLY A 77 -7.46 5.81 11.27
C GLY A 77 -6.16 6.60 11.13
N ALA A 78 -5.67 6.82 9.91
CA ALA A 78 -4.50 7.65 9.65
C ALA A 78 -4.87 9.13 9.46
N ASN A 79 -3.97 10.04 9.86
CA ASN A 79 -4.01 11.43 9.42
C ASN A 79 -3.31 11.50 8.05
N VAL A 80 -4.05 11.80 6.98
CA VAL A 80 -3.54 11.75 5.60
C VAL A 80 -3.30 13.15 5.07
N LEU A 81 -2.08 13.39 4.60
CA LEU A 81 -1.63 14.61 3.95
C LEU A 81 -1.20 14.31 2.52
N LEU A 82 -1.57 15.18 1.58
CA LEU A 82 -1.11 15.07 0.20
C LEU A 82 0.31 15.64 0.09
N ILE A 83 1.24 14.82 -0.43
CA ILE A 83 2.50 15.31 -0.98
C ILE A 83 2.20 15.79 -2.40
N ASP A 84 1.50 16.93 -2.50
CA ASP A 84 1.20 17.56 -3.78
C ASP A 84 2.47 18.22 -4.33
N TYR A 85 3.21 17.44 -5.11
CA TYR A 85 4.52 17.82 -5.62
C TYR A 85 4.50 19.11 -6.45
N ASN A 86 3.39 19.46 -7.09
CA ASN A 86 3.27 20.71 -7.85
C ASN A 86 2.98 21.94 -6.97
N LYS A 87 2.57 21.73 -5.71
CA LYS A 87 2.41 22.81 -4.73
C LYS A 87 3.64 22.99 -3.86
N ILE A 88 4.30 21.90 -3.46
CA ILE A 88 5.42 21.97 -2.51
C ILE A 88 6.76 22.25 -3.21
N VAL A 89 6.92 21.85 -4.48
CA VAL A 89 8.18 22.03 -5.23
C VAL A 89 8.02 23.05 -6.36
N ASP A 90 8.87 24.09 -6.35
CA ASP A 90 9.04 25.00 -7.48
C ASP A 90 10.10 24.44 -8.44
N PHE A 91 9.69 23.49 -9.30
CA PHE A 91 10.60 22.79 -10.22
C PHE A 91 11.32 23.75 -11.17
N ASP A 92 10.62 24.76 -11.69
CA ASP A 92 11.21 25.71 -12.64
C ASP A 92 12.32 26.54 -12.00
N LYS A 93 12.11 27.00 -10.77
CA LYS A 93 13.13 27.72 -10.00
C LYS A 93 14.31 26.80 -9.69
N ILE A 94 14.06 25.61 -9.14
CA ILE A 94 15.11 24.67 -8.76
C ILE A 94 15.97 24.30 -9.97
N LYS A 95 15.35 23.98 -11.12
CA LYS A 95 16.05 23.63 -12.35
C LYS A 95 16.93 24.77 -12.87
N LYS A 96 16.43 26.02 -12.84
CA LYS A 96 17.22 27.20 -13.24
C LYS A 96 18.41 27.43 -12.31
N GLU A 97 18.21 27.32 -11.00
CA GLU A 97 19.29 27.44 -10.02
C GLU A 97 20.34 26.34 -10.21
N ALA A 98 19.91 25.08 -10.32
CA ALA A 98 20.80 23.94 -10.53
C ALA A 98 21.64 24.08 -11.81
N LEU A 99 21.03 24.48 -12.93
CA LEU A 99 21.74 24.74 -14.19
C LEU A 99 22.76 25.88 -14.07
N SER A 100 22.41 26.94 -13.32
CA SER A 100 23.30 28.07 -13.08
C SER A 100 24.51 27.66 -12.24
N GLU A 101 24.27 26.96 -11.12
CA GLU A 101 25.31 26.46 -10.22
C GLU A 101 26.23 25.44 -10.91
N ALA A 102 25.68 24.57 -11.75
CA ALA A 102 26.43 23.57 -12.49
C ALA A 102 27.25 24.13 -13.67
N LYS A 103 27.18 25.44 -13.95
CA LYS A 103 27.89 26.09 -15.06
C LYS A 103 27.69 25.37 -16.42
N LYS A 104 26.45 24.91 -16.67
CA LYS A 104 26.02 24.13 -17.86
C LYS A 104 26.52 22.67 -17.94
N ASP A 105 27.11 22.11 -16.88
CA ASP A 105 27.29 20.65 -16.78
C ASP A 105 25.92 20.00 -16.47
N GLN A 106 25.39 19.25 -17.43
CA GLN A 106 24.06 18.66 -17.29
C GLN A 106 23.99 17.55 -16.23
N LEU A 107 25.05 16.75 -16.07
CA LEU A 107 25.07 15.67 -15.08
C LEU A 107 25.10 16.26 -13.67
N LEU A 108 25.93 17.29 -13.46
CA LEU A 108 25.97 18.02 -12.20
C LEU A 108 24.65 18.76 -11.95
N ALA A 109 24.06 19.38 -12.97
CA ALA A 109 22.77 20.07 -12.84
C ALA A 109 21.65 19.13 -12.38
N ASN A 110 21.53 17.94 -12.99
CA ASN A 110 20.53 16.95 -12.60
C ASN A 110 20.73 16.50 -11.14
N LYS A 111 21.99 16.31 -10.71
CA LYS A 111 22.31 15.98 -9.32
C LYS A 111 21.88 17.10 -8.36
N LEU A 112 22.24 18.34 -8.66
CA LEU A 112 21.89 19.51 -7.85
C LEU A 112 20.38 19.75 -7.79
N GLU A 113 19.68 19.54 -8.90
CA GLU A 113 18.21 19.60 -8.98
C GLU A 113 17.59 18.59 -8.01
N LEU A 114 17.99 17.33 -8.08
CA LEU A 114 17.47 16.28 -7.19
C LEU A 114 17.83 16.54 -5.72
N ASP A 115 19.03 17.04 -5.42
CA ASP A 115 19.43 17.36 -4.04
C ASP A 115 18.60 18.53 -3.48
N LYS A 116 18.28 19.56 -4.28
CA LYS A 116 17.38 20.65 -3.89
C LYS A 116 15.94 20.18 -3.70
N ILE A 117 15.42 19.32 -4.59
CA ILE A 117 14.08 18.72 -4.43
C ILE A 117 14.02 17.89 -3.14
N LYS A 118 15.06 17.09 -2.85
CA LYS A 118 15.17 16.33 -1.60
C LYS A 118 15.01 17.22 -0.37
N VAL A 119 15.71 18.37 -0.33
CA VAL A 119 15.61 19.31 0.80
C VAL A 119 14.18 19.81 0.98
N VAL A 120 13.51 20.21 -0.11
CA VAL A 120 12.12 20.69 -0.05
C VAL A 120 11.16 19.62 0.45
N VAL A 121 11.25 18.41 -0.10
CA VAL A 121 10.39 17.28 0.29
C VAL A 121 10.67 16.85 1.73
N GLN A 122 11.93 16.84 2.15
CA GLN A 122 12.32 16.52 3.53
C GLN A 122 11.77 17.53 4.53
N ASN A 123 11.88 18.83 4.24
CA ASN A 123 11.30 19.88 5.10
C ASN A 123 9.79 19.70 5.23
N PHE A 124 9.08 19.43 4.13
CA PHE A 124 7.64 19.17 4.17
C PHE A 124 7.29 17.96 5.05
N ILE A 125 8.04 16.86 4.92
CA ILE A 125 7.87 15.65 5.75
C ILE A 125 8.07 15.96 7.23
N GLU A 126 9.14 16.68 7.57
CA GLU A 126 9.51 17.02 8.96
C GLU A 126 8.51 17.98 9.60
N GLU A 127 8.15 19.07 8.91
CA GLU A 127 7.18 20.07 9.36
C GLU A 127 5.81 19.45 9.66
N ASN A 128 5.41 18.47 8.85
CA ASN A 128 4.13 17.79 8.98
C ASN A 128 4.21 16.48 9.78
N LYS A 129 5.39 16.14 10.32
CA LYS A 129 5.63 14.91 11.10
C LYS A 129 5.20 13.63 10.38
N ILE A 130 5.32 13.60 9.05
CA ILE A 130 4.97 12.45 8.22
C ILE A 130 5.89 11.28 8.60
N ASN A 131 5.30 10.16 9.00
CA ASN A 131 6.01 8.95 9.43
C ASN A 131 5.65 7.71 8.59
N ARG A 132 4.73 7.89 7.64
CA ARG A 132 4.34 6.90 6.63
C ARG A 132 4.27 7.57 5.27
N ILE A 133 4.73 6.90 4.22
CA ILE A 133 4.63 7.40 2.86
C ILE A 133 3.95 6.35 1.98
N PHE A 134 2.91 6.76 1.27
CA PHE A 134 2.20 5.92 0.33
C PHE A 134 2.42 6.42 -1.10
N ILE A 135 3.00 5.57 -1.95
CA ILE A 135 3.18 5.85 -3.38
C ILE A 135 2.30 4.91 -4.19
N ALA A 136 1.16 5.40 -4.65
CA ALA A 136 0.23 4.62 -5.46
C ALA A 136 0.75 4.31 -6.87
N GLY A 137 0.00 3.47 -7.59
CA GLY A 137 0.18 3.30 -9.03
C GLY A 137 -0.03 4.61 -9.80
N ASN A 138 0.37 4.61 -11.06
CA ASN A 138 0.12 5.71 -11.98
C ASN A 138 -0.26 5.12 -13.34
N TYR A 139 -1.11 5.81 -14.10
CA TYR A 139 -1.51 5.34 -15.42
C TYR A 139 -0.32 5.22 -16.37
N TYR A 140 0.60 6.18 -16.30
CA TYR A 140 1.81 6.18 -17.09
C TYR A 140 2.97 5.60 -16.28
N ASN A 141 3.44 4.44 -16.73
CA ASN A 141 4.50 3.66 -16.12
C ASN A 141 5.88 4.03 -16.69
N LEU A 142 6.93 3.56 -16.02
CA LEU A 142 8.33 3.87 -16.34
C LEU A 142 8.96 2.84 -17.31
N ASP A 143 8.14 2.10 -18.04
CA ASP A 143 8.54 1.01 -18.93
C ASP A 143 9.01 1.48 -20.31
N TYR A 144 8.83 2.77 -20.63
CA TYR A 144 9.32 3.38 -21.87
C TYR A 144 9.60 4.88 -21.74
N ASP A 145 10.76 5.32 -22.27
CA ASP A 145 11.17 6.73 -22.31
C ASP A 145 10.64 7.47 -23.57
N PRO A 146 10.35 8.78 -23.50
CA PRO A 146 10.46 9.64 -22.31
C PRO A 146 9.32 9.32 -21.33
N PHE A 147 9.56 9.29 -20.01
CA PHE A 147 8.53 9.08 -18.98
C PHE A 147 7.29 9.98 -19.20
N PRO A 148 6.28 9.54 -19.98
CA PRO A 148 5.17 10.40 -20.30
C PRO A 148 4.26 10.39 -19.07
N PRO A 149 3.46 11.42 -18.83
CA PRO A 149 3.80 12.84 -18.71
C PRO A 149 4.40 13.20 -17.32
N THR A 150 5.02 12.28 -16.56
CA THR A 150 5.25 12.48 -15.11
C THR A 150 6.69 12.67 -14.58
N PRO A 151 7.62 13.36 -15.28
CA PRO A 151 8.97 13.60 -14.75
C PRO A 151 9.01 14.16 -13.32
N ASN A 152 8.13 15.11 -12.99
CA ASN A 152 8.06 15.72 -11.65
C ASN A 152 7.73 14.70 -10.56
N ARG A 153 6.75 13.81 -10.81
CA ARG A 153 6.38 12.74 -9.88
C ARG A 153 7.55 11.78 -9.65
N GLN A 154 8.29 11.46 -10.71
CA GLN A 154 9.47 10.60 -10.63
C GLN A 154 10.60 11.28 -9.83
N LEU A 155 10.87 12.57 -10.06
CA LEU A 155 11.86 13.33 -9.27
C LEU A 155 11.51 13.38 -7.78
N VAL A 156 10.24 13.57 -7.43
CA VAL A 156 9.79 13.51 -6.03
C VAL A 156 9.86 12.10 -5.46
N THR A 157 9.55 11.07 -6.26
CA THR A 157 9.75 9.67 -5.86
C THR A 157 11.21 9.40 -5.53
N GLU A 158 12.14 9.85 -6.36
CA GLU A 158 13.59 9.73 -6.12
C GLU A 158 14.03 10.44 -4.84
N ALA A 159 13.51 11.64 -4.59
CA ALA A 159 13.74 12.38 -3.35
C ALA A 159 13.23 11.61 -2.12
N ILE A 160 11.99 11.11 -2.16
CA ILE A 160 11.38 10.30 -1.10
C ILE A 160 12.23 9.06 -0.81
N VAL A 161 12.64 8.34 -1.85
CA VAL A 161 13.45 7.13 -1.72
C VAL A 161 14.78 7.40 -1.00
N LYS A 162 15.44 8.53 -1.30
CA LYS A 162 16.65 8.94 -0.57
C LYS A 162 16.35 9.30 0.89
N ILE A 163 15.23 9.97 1.16
CA ILE A 163 14.84 10.37 2.53
C ILE A 163 14.55 9.15 3.40
N VAL A 164 13.81 8.17 2.88
CA VAL A 164 13.47 6.94 3.60
C VAL A 164 14.70 6.07 3.86
N ASP A 165 15.61 5.95 2.88
CA ASP A 165 16.88 5.22 3.06
C ASP A 165 17.74 5.78 4.20
N ASP A 166 17.71 7.11 4.38
CA ASP A 166 18.46 7.82 5.40
C ASP A 166 17.74 7.83 6.76
N ASN A 167 16.43 7.49 6.80
CA ASN A 167 15.60 7.55 8.00
C ASN A 167 14.68 6.31 8.15
N PRO A 168 15.12 5.27 8.89
CA PRO A 168 14.37 4.04 9.06
C PRO A 168 13.04 4.21 9.83
N ASN A 169 12.83 5.37 10.48
CA ASN A 169 11.58 5.65 11.21
C ASN A 169 10.42 6.06 10.30
N ILE A 170 10.68 6.31 9.01
CA ILE A 170 9.65 6.57 8.01
C ILE A 170 9.43 5.25 7.25
N HIS A 171 8.21 4.74 7.31
CA HIS A 171 7.85 3.57 6.51
C HIS A 171 7.22 3.97 5.20
N ILE A 172 7.46 3.17 4.17
CA ILE A 172 6.94 3.37 2.83
C ILE A 172 6.21 2.13 2.36
N ILE A 173 5.12 2.32 1.63
CA ILE A 173 4.52 1.32 0.76
C ILE A 173 4.42 1.94 -0.63
N ALA A 174 4.82 1.18 -1.65
CA ALA A 174 4.65 1.59 -3.03
C ALA A 174 3.97 0.49 -3.85
N ILE A 175 3.05 0.89 -4.73
CA ILE A 175 2.15 -0.03 -5.43
C ILE A 175 2.21 0.22 -6.94
N CYS A 176 2.29 -0.85 -7.74
CA CYS A 176 2.32 -0.85 -9.20
C CYS A 176 3.37 0.14 -9.75
N GLY A 177 2.96 1.20 -10.46
CA GLY A 177 3.87 2.27 -10.92
C GLY A 177 4.67 2.94 -9.79
N GLY A 178 4.18 2.91 -8.55
CA GLY A 178 4.93 3.33 -7.36
C GLY A 178 6.14 2.44 -7.07
N LEU A 179 5.97 1.12 -7.09
CA LEU A 179 7.10 0.17 -6.99
C LEU A 179 8.11 0.42 -8.10
N GLN A 180 7.62 0.57 -9.34
CA GLN A 180 8.47 0.84 -10.50
C GLN A 180 9.28 2.13 -10.32
N GLY A 181 8.66 3.20 -9.81
CA GLY A 181 9.34 4.46 -9.50
C GLY A 181 10.42 4.34 -8.43
N VAL A 182 10.14 3.57 -7.37
CA VAL A 182 11.13 3.28 -6.32
C VAL A 182 12.31 2.49 -6.91
N MET A 183 12.05 1.48 -7.73
CA MET A 183 13.09 0.65 -8.34
C MET A 183 13.91 1.43 -9.38
N HIS A 184 13.25 2.23 -10.21
CA HIS A 184 13.92 3.14 -11.14
C HIS A 184 14.84 4.12 -10.40
N ALA A 185 14.40 4.68 -9.26
CA ALA A 185 15.22 5.56 -8.42
C ALA A 185 16.49 4.88 -7.86
N LYS A 186 16.49 3.54 -7.77
CA LYS A 186 17.65 2.72 -7.39
C LYS A 186 18.49 2.26 -8.59
N GLY A 187 18.14 2.70 -9.80
CA GLY A 187 18.74 2.25 -11.05
C GLY A 187 18.44 0.79 -11.38
N VAL A 188 17.38 0.21 -10.82
CA VAL A 188 16.88 -1.12 -11.21
C VAL A 188 16.02 -0.93 -12.47
N GLU A 189 16.35 -1.68 -13.53
CA GLU A 189 15.66 -1.55 -14.81
C GLU A 189 14.22 -2.04 -14.74
N ILE A 190 13.29 -1.23 -15.26
CA ILE A 190 11.89 -1.58 -15.51
C ILE A 190 11.72 -1.94 -16.97
N ILE A 191 11.02 -3.04 -17.24
CA ILE A 191 10.79 -3.55 -18.60
C ILE A 191 9.31 -3.90 -18.77
N ARG A 192 8.83 -3.89 -20.01
CA ARG A 192 7.50 -4.41 -20.31
C ARG A 192 7.43 -5.91 -20.10
N VAL A 193 6.32 -6.37 -19.52
CA VAL A 193 6.07 -7.79 -19.24
C VAL A 193 6.05 -8.62 -20.53
N ASP A 194 5.58 -8.06 -21.64
CA ASP A 194 5.55 -8.70 -22.98
C ASP A 194 6.94 -9.02 -23.57
N LYS A 195 8.00 -8.47 -22.99
CA LYS A 195 9.39 -8.82 -23.35
C LYS A 195 9.91 -10.02 -22.54
N LEU A 196 9.20 -10.46 -21.50
CA LEU A 196 9.62 -11.51 -20.59
C LEU A 196 8.78 -12.79 -20.71
N VAL A 197 7.51 -12.66 -21.08
CA VAL A 197 6.54 -13.76 -21.10
C VAL A 197 5.77 -13.83 -22.41
N ASP A 198 5.04 -14.92 -22.65
CA ASP A 198 4.18 -15.04 -23.83
C ASP A 198 2.90 -14.19 -23.73
N ALA A 199 2.15 -14.07 -24.83
CA ALA A 199 0.95 -13.23 -24.88
C ALA A 199 -0.14 -13.67 -23.88
N LYS A 200 -0.29 -14.97 -23.61
CA LYS A 200 -1.30 -15.46 -22.68
C LYS A 200 -0.91 -15.16 -21.23
N GLN A 201 0.38 -15.27 -20.92
CA GLN A 201 0.93 -14.88 -19.63
C GLN A 201 0.78 -13.37 -19.44
N GLN A 202 1.10 -12.56 -20.45
CA GLN A 202 0.87 -11.11 -20.43
C GLN A 202 -0.59 -10.74 -20.13
N GLU A 203 -1.57 -11.43 -20.72
CA GLU A 203 -2.99 -11.17 -20.45
C GLU A 203 -3.36 -11.35 -18.96
N ALA A 204 -2.66 -12.23 -18.24
CA ALA A 204 -2.89 -12.44 -16.80
C ALA A 204 -2.51 -11.20 -15.96
N HIS A 205 -1.49 -10.44 -16.37
CA HIS A 205 -1.03 -9.19 -15.72
C HIS A 205 -1.89 -7.97 -16.06
N LEU A 206 -2.84 -8.12 -16.97
CA LEU A 206 -3.79 -7.08 -17.37
C LEU A 206 -5.23 -7.43 -16.98
N ILE A 207 -5.42 -8.48 -16.18
CA ILE A 207 -6.74 -9.07 -15.92
C ILE A 207 -7.66 -8.12 -15.14
N SER A 208 -7.10 -7.16 -14.43
CA SER A 208 -7.82 -6.12 -13.67
C SER A 208 -7.82 -4.76 -14.36
N MET A 209 -7.27 -4.64 -15.57
CA MET A 209 -7.37 -3.41 -16.37
C MET A 209 -8.81 -3.18 -16.86
N PRO A 210 -9.21 -1.91 -17.08
CA PRO A 210 -8.43 -0.69 -16.85
C PRO A 210 -8.34 -0.28 -15.38
N ASN A 211 -9.31 -0.70 -14.55
CA ASN A 211 -9.44 -0.20 -13.19
C ASN A 211 -9.43 -1.34 -12.16
N PRO A 212 -8.33 -1.53 -11.40
CA PRO A 212 -8.23 -2.61 -10.41
C PRO A 212 -9.18 -2.42 -9.22
N GLN A 213 -9.75 -1.23 -9.04
CA GLN A 213 -10.70 -0.92 -7.98
C GLN A 213 -12.15 -1.30 -8.34
N GLN A 214 -12.44 -1.97 -9.46
CA GLN A 214 -13.82 -2.41 -9.76
C GLN A 214 -14.30 -3.54 -8.82
N GLU A 215 -15.59 -3.55 -8.49
CA GLU A 215 -16.17 -4.48 -7.50
C GLU A 215 -15.97 -5.97 -7.86
N ASN A 216 -16.11 -6.31 -9.14
CA ASN A 216 -15.97 -7.68 -9.65
C ASN A 216 -14.67 -7.89 -10.43
N VAL A 217 -13.62 -7.14 -10.08
CA VAL A 217 -12.32 -7.23 -10.74
C VAL A 217 -11.74 -8.64 -10.62
N HIS A 218 -11.16 -9.18 -11.69
CA HIS A 218 -10.48 -10.46 -11.59
C HIS A 218 -9.26 -10.37 -10.68
N LEU A 219 -8.86 -11.51 -10.11
CA LEU A 219 -7.71 -11.59 -9.22
C LEU A 219 -6.63 -12.48 -9.84
N HIS A 220 -5.39 -12.04 -9.72
CA HIS A 220 -4.19 -12.75 -10.09
C HIS A 220 -3.56 -13.39 -8.86
N LYS A 221 -2.89 -14.52 -9.03
CA LYS A 221 -2.35 -15.32 -7.94
C LYS A 221 -0.92 -14.88 -7.61
N LEU A 222 -0.74 -14.46 -6.36
CA LEU A 222 0.54 -14.17 -5.76
C LEU A 222 1.03 -15.35 -4.92
N LYS A 223 2.22 -15.87 -5.21
CA LYS A 223 2.97 -16.79 -4.34
C LYS A 223 3.91 -16.02 -3.44
N ILE A 224 3.79 -16.24 -2.13
CA ILE A 224 4.56 -15.53 -1.12
C ILE A 224 5.65 -16.45 -0.56
N VAL A 225 6.88 -15.94 -0.51
CA VAL A 225 8.04 -16.61 0.06
C VAL A 225 7.86 -16.76 1.58
N PRO A 226 8.07 -17.96 2.17
CA PRO A 226 8.04 -18.14 3.61
C PRO A 226 9.09 -17.29 4.33
N GLU A 227 8.87 -17.00 5.62
CA GLU A 227 9.82 -16.24 6.47
C GLU A 227 10.09 -14.79 5.99
N SER A 228 9.32 -14.31 5.01
CA SER A 228 9.22 -12.88 4.70
C SER A 228 8.22 -12.19 5.62
N ARG A 229 8.31 -10.86 5.74
CA ARG A 229 7.31 -10.07 6.47
C ARG A 229 5.91 -10.27 5.89
N LEU A 230 5.80 -10.31 4.56
CA LEU A 230 4.53 -10.60 3.88
C LEU A 230 4.03 -12.01 4.23
N GLY A 231 4.91 -13.00 4.32
CA GLY A 231 4.59 -14.35 4.78
C GLY A 231 4.04 -14.37 6.21
N GLU A 232 4.66 -13.62 7.14
CA GLU A 232 4.17 -13.46 8.51
C GLU A 232 2.76 -12.85 8.55
N ILE A 233 2.51 -11.81 7.76
CA ILE A 233 1.19 -11.18 7.64
C ILE A 233 0.15 -12.17 7.09
N ALA A 234 0.47 -12.84 5.99
CA ALA A 234 -0.42 -13.78 5.30
C ALA A 234 -0.74 -15.02 6.14
N SER A 235 0.22 -15.50 6.95
CA SER A 235 0.08 -16.70 7.78
C SER A 235 -1.06 -16.61 8.81
N LYS A 236 -1.51 -15.40 9.14
CA LYS A 236 -2.65 -15.15 10.03
C LYS A 236 -3.99 -15.61 9.41
N PHE A 237 -4.05 -15.73 8.08
CA PHE A 237 -5.29 -16.00 7.34
C PHE A 237 -5.20 -17.21 6.43
N ILE A 238 -3.99 -17.57 5.98
CA ILE A 238 -3.75 -18.60 4.97
C ILE A 238 -2.79 -19.66 5.52
N LYS A 239 -3.08 -20.92 5.25
CA LYS A 239 -2.16 -22.03 5.56
C LYS A 239 -1.12 -22.17 4.43
N PRO A 240 0.16 -22.40 4.75
CA PRO A 240 1.16 -22.64 3.73
C PRO A 240 0.94 -23.99 3.04
N ASP A 241 1.48 -24.12 1.83
CA ASP A 241 1.55 -25.39 1.12
C ASP A 241 2.62 -26.32 1.72
N LYS A 242 2.82 -27.49 1.09
CA LYS A 242 3.80 -28.50 1.56
C LYS A 242 5.26 -28.01 1.58
N ASN A 243 5.57 -26.94 0.85
CA ASN A 243 6.89 -26.34 0.77
C ASN A 243 7.00 -25.07 1.63
N GLY A 244 5.97 -24.74 2.42
CA GLY A 244 5.95 -23.53 3.26
C GLY A 244 5.44 -22.28 2.55
N TRP A 245 5.12 -22.33 1.26
CA TRP A 245 4.71 -21.15 0.49
C TRP A 245 3.25 -20.79 0.73
N PHE A 246 2.93 -19.50 0.72
CA PHE A 246 1.55 -19.03 0.77
C PHE A 246 1.06 -18.63 -0.62
N SER A 247 -0.25 -18.69 -0.83
CA SER A 247 -0.89 -18.19 -2.05
C SER A 247 -2.05 -17.29 -1.68
N VAL A 248 -2.03 -16.06 -2.18
CA VAL A 248 -3.11 -15.07 -2.06
C VAL A 248 -3.43 -14.53 -3.45
N TYR A 249 -4.56 -13.84 -3.60
CA TYR A 249 -5.02 -13.34 -4.88
C TYR A 249 -5.28 -11.84 -4.80
N PHE A 250 -4.66 -11.03 -5.65
CA PHE A 250 -4.85 -9.59 -5.68
C PHE A 250 -5.25 -9.12 -7.09
N PRO A 251 -5.93 -7.96 -7.21
CA PRO A 251 -6.12 -7.32 -8.50
C PRO A 251 -4.76 -6.99 -9.12
N ASP A 252 -4.64 -7.20 -10.42
CA ASP A 252 -3.41 -7.05 -11.19
C ASP A 252 -3.66 -6.33 -12.51
N ALA A 253 -3.04 -5.16 -12.63
CA ALA A 253 -3.26 -4.20 -13.69
C ALA A 253 -1.95 -3.46 -14.03
N HIS A 254 -0.99 -4.14 -14.67
CA HIS A 254 0.24 -3.50 -15.11
C HIS A 254 0.82 -4.04 -16.42
N GLY A 255 1.52 -3.17 -17.16
CA GLY A 255 2.31 -3.53 -18.34
C GLY A 255 3.82 -3.54 -18.10
N GLY A 256 4.30 -2.79 -17.10
CA GLY A 256 5.71 -2.69 -16.71
C GLY A 256 6.00 -3.53 -15.46
N VAL A 257 7.21 -4.08 -15.37
CA VAL A 257 7.68 -4.94 -14.27
C VAL A 257 9.18 -4.74 -14.05
N ILE A 258 9.69 -5.18 -12.90
CA ILE A 258 11.13 -5.25 -12.67
C ILE A 258 11.75 -6.26 -13.64
N ASN A 259 12.80 -5.86 -14.38
CA ASN A 259 13.53 -6.81 -15.21
C ASN A 259 14.19 -7.90 -14.34
N ILE A 260 13.89 -9.16 -14.60
CA ILE A 260 14.38 -10.34 -13.86
C ILE A 260 15.80 -10.79 -14.27
N SER A 261 16.53 -9.95 -14.99
CA SER A 261 17.93 -10.18 -15.37
C SER A 261 18.82 -10.42 -14.15
N ASN A 262 19.90 -11.20 -14.33
CA ASN A 262 20.86 -11.46 -13.26
C ASN A 262 21.49 -10.18 -12.70
N GLN A 263 21.69 -9.17 -13.55
CA GLN A 263 22.23 -7.88 -13.14
C GLN A 263 21.28 -7.14 -12.18
N ASN A 264 19.98 -7.13 -12.48
CA ASN A 264 18.98 -6.53 -11.59
C ASN A 264 18.83 -7.32 -10.29
N LYS A 265 18.84 -8.65 -10.34
CA LYS A 265 18.79 -9.50 -9.13
C LYS A 265 19.96 -9.21 -8.19
N GLN A 266 21.18 -9.19 -8.71
CA GLN A 266 22.38 -8.83 -7.94
C GLN A 266 22.30 -7.40 -7.39
N LYS A 267 21.76 -6.46 -8.17
CA LYS A 267 21.56 -5.08 -7.72
C LYS A 267 20.57 -4.99 -6.57
N LEU A 268 19.42 -5.66 -6.66
CA LEU A 268 18.43 -5.72 -5.58
C LEU A 268 19.05 -6.28 -4.29
N GLU A 269 19.76 -7.41 -4.39
CA GLU A 269 20.45 -8.03 -3.25
C GLU A 269 21.48 -7.07 -2.64
N HIS A 270 22.31 -6.42 -3.46
CA HIS A 270 23.32 -5.46 -3.00
C HIS A 270 22.71 -4.25 -2.29
N LEU A 271 21.54 -3.80 -2.74
CA LEU A 271 20.78 -2.71 -2.13
C LEU A 271 20.01 -3.15 -0.86
N GLY A 272 20.02 -4.45 -0.54
CA GLY A 272 19.34 -5.00 0.64
C GLY A 272 17.86 -5.29 0.42
N TYR A 273 17.40 -5.42 -0.82
CA TYR A 273 16.04 -5.87 -1.14
C TYR A 273 15.99 -7.40 -1.23
N LYS A 274 14.87 -7.96 -0.78
CA LYS A 274 14.51 -9.37 -0.93
C LYS A 274 13.30 -9.47 -1.84
N VAL A 275 13.30 -10.42 -2.77
CA VAL A 275 12.08 -10.77 -3.50
C VAL A 275 11.25 -11.69 -2.63
N VAL A 276 10.00 -11.29 -2.35
CA VAL A 276 9.12 -11.98 -1.39
C VAL A 276 7.78 -12.40 -2.00
N GLY A 277 7.51 -12.01 -3.25
CA GLY A 277 6.28 -12.36 -3.97
C GLY A 277 6.54 -12.59 -5.45
N PHE A 278 5.92 -13.64 -6.01
CA PHE A 278 6.01 -14.00 -7.42
C PHE A 278 4.65 -14.40 -7.99
N SER A 279 4.45 -14.12 -9.27
CA SER A 279 3.40 -14.71 -10.09
C SER A 279 3.70 -16.19 -10.44
N ASP A 280 2.74 -16.88 -11.05
CA ASP A 280 2.95 -18.25 -11.55
C ASP A 280 3.97 -18.35 -12.70
N ASP A 281 4.18 -17.27 -13.46
CA ASP A 281 5.15 -17.19 -14.56
C ASP A 281 6.54 -16.67 -14.13
N GLY A 282 6.74 -16.40 -12.84
CA GLY A 282 8.04 -16.06 -12.26
C GLY A 282 8.40 -14.58 -12.33
N ILE A 283 7.45 -13.72 -12.69
CA ILE A 283 7.54 -12.26 -12.53
C ILE A 283 7.58 -11.91 -11.03
N ILE A 284 8.35 -10.87 -10.71
CA ILE A 284 8.49 -10.35 -9.35
C ILE A 284 7.30 -9.44 -9.08
N GLU A 285 6.48 -9.83 -8.10
CA GLU A 285 5.27 -9.09 -7.72
C GLU A 285 5.43 -8.33 -6.42
N VAL A 286 6.30 -8.81 -5.52
CA VAL A 286 6.54 -8.14 -4.24
C VAL A 286 8.01 -8.20 -3.87
N ILE A 287 8.54 -7.06 -3.43
CA ILE A 287 9.84 -6.96 -2.79
C ILE A 287 9.71 -6.39 -1.38
N GLU A 288 10.64 -6.77 -0.52
CA GLU A 288 10.82 -6.28 0.85
C GLU A 288 12.18 -5.59 0.95
N ASP A 289 12.27 -4.39 1.50
CA ASP A 289 13.56 -3.73 1.73
C ASP A 289 14.22 -4.14 3.07
N LYS A 290 15.42 -3.61 3.31
CA LYS A 290 16.18 -3.82 4.55
C LYS A 290 15.49 -3.31 5.83
N HIS A 291 14.44 -2.51 5.70
CA HIS A 291 13.62 -1.98 6.80
C HIS A 291 12.27 -2.70 6.92
N GLY A 292 12.04 -3.74 6.12
CA GLY A 292 10.78 -4.47 6.08
C GLY A 292 9.64 -3.72 5.39
N ASN A 293 9.90 -2.62 4.68
CA ASN A 293 8.90 -1.99 3.79
C ASN A 293 8.56 -2.95 2.66
N LEU A 294 7.27 -3.05 2.33
CA LEU A 294 6.76 -3.90 1.26
C LEU A 294 6.39 -3.05 0.06
N TYR A 295 6.71 -3.53 -1.13
CA TYR A 295 6.43 -2.85 -2.40
C TYR A 295 5.78 -3.84 -3.35
N PHE A 296 4.61 -3.50 -3.85
CA PHE A 296 3.75 -4.40 -4.60
C PHE A 296 3.65 -3.96 -6.06
N GLN A 297 3.60 -4.92 -6.96
CA GLN A 297 3.26 -4.71 -8.35
C GLN A 297 1.75 -4.91 -8.56
N ASP A 298 1.16 -5.92 -7.88
CA ASP A 298 -0.27 -6.09 -7.63
C ASP A 298 -0.91 -4.91 -6.84
N HIS A 299 -2.25 -4.88 -6.77
CA HIS A 299 -3.06 -3.83 -6.12
C HIS A 299 -3.82 -4.31 -4.86
N PRO A 300 -3.17 -4.62 -3.73
CA PRO A 300 -3.87 -5.00 -2.50
C PRO A 300 -4.79 -3.91 -1.96
N GLU A 301 -4.45 -2.63 -2.15
CA GLU A 301 -5.26 -1.47 -1.75
C GLU A 301 -6.64 -1.45 -2.41
N ALA A 302 -6.76 -1.93 -3.63
CA ALA A 302 -8.02 -1.94 -4.37
C ALA A 302 -9.08 -2.83 -3.68
N LEU A 303 -8.65 -3.93 -3.03
CA LEU A 303 -9.56 -4.78 -2.25
C LEU A 303 -10.05 -4.10 -0.97
N VAL A 304 -9.26 -3.20 -0.39
CA VAL A 304 -9.63 -2.48 0.85
C VAL A 304 -10.52 -1.30 0.56
N ILE A 305 -10.27 -0.56 -0.53
CA ILE A 305 -11.15 0.51 -1.02
C ILE A 305 -12.59 -0.01 -1.24
N LYS A 306 -12.73 -1.25 -1.72
CA LYS A 306 -14.02 -1.87 -2.01
C LYS A 306 -14.51 -2.86 -0.94
N SER A 307 -13.82 -2.95 0.19
CA SER A 307 -14.35 -3.70 1.33
C SER A 307 -15.47 -2.85 1.97
N ASP A 308 -16.65 -2.90 1.37
CA ASP A 308 -17.85 -2.30 1.96
C ASP A 308 -18.00 -2.85 3.38
N LYS A 309 -18.40 -1.99 4.31
CA LYS A 309 -18.31 -2.21 5.77
C LYS A 309 -19.10 -3.41 6.30
N ASN A 310 -19.73 -4.21 5.43
CA ASN A 310 -20.58 -5.35 5.73
C ASN A 310 -20.60 -6.44 4.63
N TYR A 311 -19.62 -6.54 3.73
CA TYR A 311 -19.66 -7.65 2.75
C TYR A 311 -19.28 -8.99 3.39
N PRO A 312 -20.18 -9.99 3.43
CA PRO A 312 -19.73 -11.36 3.35
C PRO A 312 -19.22 -11.52 1.92
N ALA A 313 -17.90 -11.67 1.74
CA ALA A 313 -17.35 -12.00 0.44
C ALA A 313 -18.11 -13.21 -0.11
N LYS A 314 -18.86 -13.01 -1.20
CA LYS A 314 -19.64 -14.09 -1.85
C LYS A 314 -18.73 -15.24 -2.29
N GLU A 315 -17.44 -14.94 -2.44
CA GLU A 315 -16.36 -15.86 -2.77
C GLU A 315 -15.33 -15.90 -1.64
N LYS A 316 -15.10 -17.10 -1.11
CA LYS A 316 -14.18 -17.35 0.02
C LYS A 316 -12.76 -16.81 -0.23
N GLU A 317 -12.26 -16.95 -1.46
CA GLU A 317 -10.91 -16.53 -1.84
C GLU A 317 -10.76 -15.02 -1.79
N ARG A 318 -11.70 -14.27 -2.36
CA ARG A 318 -11.73 -12.80 -2.26
C ARG A 318 -11.80 -12.34 -0.81
N GLY A 319 -12.62 -12.99 0.02
CA GLY A 319 -12.71 -12.64 1.45
C GLY A 319 -11.39 -12.80 2.19
N ILE A 320 -10.67 -13.89 1.93
CA ILE A 320 -9.33 -14.10 2.48
C ILE A 320 -8.34 -13.06 1.94
N ALA A 321 -8.36 -12.79 0.64
CA ALA A 321 -7.51 -11.78 0.02
C ALA A 321 -7.74 -10.38 0.61
N THR A 322 -8.99 -9.98 0.81
CA THR A 322 -9.34 -8.71 1.45
C THR A 322 -8.81 -8.65 2.89
N LEU A 323 -8.90 -9.74 3.67
CA LEU A 323 -8.34 -9.77 5.04
C LEU A 323 -6.81 -9.62 5.04
N VAL A 324 -6.13 -10.28 4.11
CA VAL A 324 -4.68 -10.13 3.94
C VAL A 324 -4.32 -8.71 3.53
N ALA A 325 -5.04 -8.12 2.57
CA ALA A 325 -4.83 -6.73 2.15
C ALA A 325 -5.02 -5.72 3.29
N ILE A 326 -6.08 -5.87 4.09
CA ILE A 326 -6.31 -5.08 5.30
C ILE A 326 -5.13 -5.23 6.28
N ALA A 327 -4.62 -6.45 6.45
CA ALA A 327 -3.50 -6.70 7.34
C ALA A 327 -2.18 -6.13 6.82
N ILE A 328 -1.95 -6.10 5.50
CA ILE A 328 -0.81 -5.44 4.86
C ILE A 328 -0.85 -3.94 5.13
N LEU A 329 -2.00 -3.30 4.91
CA LEU A 329 -2.15 -1.85 5.15
C LEU A 329 -2.07 -1.50 6.64
N ASN A 330 -2.62 -2.33 7.53
CA ASN A 330 -2.44 -2.16 8.97
C ASN A 330 -0.98 -2.33 9.40
N ASP A 331 -0.24 -3.28 8.81
CA ASP A 331 1.19 -3.42 9.07
C ASP A 331 1.93 -2.15 8.65
N PHE A 332 1.68 -1.64 7.44
CA PHE A 332 2.24 -0.37 6.99
C PHE A 332 1.93 0.78 7.95
N LEU A 333 0.67 0.94 8.38
CA LEU A 333 0.26 2.05 9.23
C LEU A 333 0.80 1.93 10.67
N TYR A 334 0.73 0.76 11.28
CA TYR A 334 0.83 0.62 12.73
C TYR A 334 2.01 -0.21 13.23
N ARG A 335 2.91 -0.66 12.35
CA ARG A 335 4.17 -1.26 12.81
C ARG A 335 5.06 -0.24 13.50
N GLU A 336 5.82 -0.71 14.48
CA GLU A 336 6.79 0.08 15.24
C GLU A 336 8.10 0.30 14.50
#